data_AF-A0A239CCV8-F1
#
_entry.id   AF-A0A239CCV8-F1
#
_cell.length_a   1.000
_cell.length_b   1.000
_cell.length_c   1.000
_cell.angle_alpha   90.00
_cell.angle_beta   90.00
_cell.angle_gamma   90.00
#
_symmetry.space_group_name_H-M   'P 1'
#
loop_
_entity.id
_entity.type
_entity.pdbx_description
1 polymer ?
#
loop_
_entity_poly.entity_id
_entity_poly.type
_entity_poly.pdbx_seq_one_letter_code
_entity_poly.pdbx_strand_id
1 'polypeptide(L)'
;MILRIAAPLFVVLACASGANAQLPTELPSASAGIPDLATQGIGNAAGVLGYCMKNKLLGSAPDAGSVLDQLKQKPEAESSPDLAAGEAGNIQLGNGGSFSIDKAPKQLKSKACDMVLKQSKSLL
;
A
#
# COMPACT_ATOMS: atom_id res chain seq x y z
N MET A 1 9.94 27.72 -60.35
CA MET A 1 10.28 27.07 -59.06
C MET A 1 9.70 25.68 -59.04
N ILE A 2 10.49 24.67 -59.41
CA ILE A 2 10.11 23.26 -59.26
C ILE A 2 11.40 22.51 -58.91
N LEU A 3 11.55 22.07 -57.66
CA LEU A 3 12.53 21.05 -57.30
C LEU A 3 11.81 19.95 -56.53
N ARG A 4 11.69 18.81 -57.20
CA ARG A 4 11.17 17.54 -56.71
C ARG A 4 12.24 16.97 -55.78
N ILE A 5 11.89 16.64 -54.54
CA ILE A 5 12.71 15.73 -53.73
C ILE A 5 11.80 14.62 -53.22
N ALA A 6 12.08 13.45 -53.76
CA ALA A 6 11.49 12.18 -53.43
C ALA A 6 11.93 11.72 -52.03
N ALA A 7 11.00 11.09 -51.30
CA ALA A 7 11.35 10.13 -50.26
C ALA A 7 12.05 8.91 -50.91
N PRO A 8 12.96 8.20 -50.20
CA PRO A 8 12.47 7.11 -49.34
C PRO A 8 13.33 6.79 -48.08
N LEU A 9 12.64 6.21 -47.09
CA LEU A 9 13.05 5.05 -46.28
C LEU A 9 14.49 4.98 -45.74
N PHE A 10 14.68 5.21 -44.44
CA PHE A 10 15.70 4.49 -43.65
C PHE A 10 15.24 4.22 -42.22
N VAL A 11 15.73 3.08 -41.73
CA VAL A 11 15.22 2.18 -40.70
C VAL A 11 15.75 2.52 -39.30
N VAL A 12 14.85 2.40 -38.32
CA VAL A 12 14.99 1.95 -36.91
C VAL A 12 16.31 2.23 -36.17
N LEU A 13 16.23 3.02 -35.09
CA LEU A 13 17.13 2.92 -33.94
C LEU A 13 16.31 2.71 -32.65
N ALA A 14 16.72 1.68 -31.90
CA ALA A 14 16.07 1.11 -30.74
C ALA A 14 16.15 1.98 -29.48
N CYS A 15 15.09 1.92 -28.66
CA CYS A 15 15.21 1.97 -27.20
C CYS A 15 14.53 0.72 -26.65
N ALA A 16 15.35 -0.23 -26.23
CA ALA A 16 14.94 -1.30 -25.33
C ALA A 16 14.83 -0.70 -23.92
N SER A 17 13.68 -0.87 -23.28
CA SER A 17 13.54 -0.80 -21.82
C SER A 17 12.69 -2.00 -21.43
N GLY A 18 13.29 -2.83 -20.57
CA GLY A 18 12.95 -4.23 -20.39
C GLY A 18 11.54 -4.49 -19.86
N ALA A 19 11.08 -5.69 -20.19
CA ALA A 19 10.00 -6.38 -19.52
C ALA A 19 10.27 -6.46 -18.01
N ASN A 20 9.27 -6.15 -17.21
CA ASN A 20 9.09 -6.80 -15.92
C ASN A 20 7.97 -7.82 -16.09
N ALA A 21 8.34 -9.09 -16.04
CA ALA A 21 7.42 -10.18 -15.86
C ALA A 21 7.07 -10.31 -14.36
N GLN A 22 5.81 -10.66 -14.11
CA GLN A 22 5.28 -11.29 -12.90
C GLN A 22 5.11 -10.43 -11.64
N LEU A 23 3.87 -10.02 -11.39
CA LEU A 23 3.06 -10.67 -10.35
C LEU A 23 1.56 -10.49 -10.66
N PRO A 24 0.80 -11.57 -10.85
CA PRO A 24 -0.64 -11.54 -10.66
C PRO A 24 -0.89 -11.62 -9.15
N THR A 25 -1.02 -10.48 -8.47
CA THR A 25 -1.57 -10.48 -7.12
C THR A 25 -3.08 -10.28 -7.23
N GLU A 26 -3.73 -11.32 -7.73
CA GLU A 26 -5.16 -11.50 -7.49
C GLU A 26 -5.31 -11.98 -6.05
N LEU A 27 -5.58 -11.07 -5.13
CA LEU A 27 -6.34 -11.39 -3.93
C LEU A 27 -7.48 -10.37 -3.71
N PRO A 28 -8.59 -10.46 -4.46
CA PRO A 28 -9.88 -10.11 -3.92
C PRO A 28 -10.39 -11.33 -3.12
N SER A 29 -9.95 -11.47 -1.87
CA SER A 29 -10.67 -12.30 -0.90
C SER A 29 -11.94 -11.57 -0.49
N ALA A 30 -12.96 -11.68 -1.35
CA ALA A 30 -14.32 -11.25 -1.06
C ALA A 30 -14.83 -11.98 0.20
N SER A 31 -14.83 -11.29 1.35
CA SER A 31 -15.43 -11.77 2.59
C SER A 31 -16.17 -10.63 3.30
N ALA A 32 -17.44 -10.47 2.93
CA ALA A 32 -18.52 -9.94 3.75
C ALA A 32 -18.22 -8.74 4.68
N GLY A 33 -18.43 -7.51 4.17
CA GLY A 33 -18.90 -6.38 5.00
C GLY A 33 -17.88 -5.68 5.90
N ILE A 34 -16.59 -6.00 5.82
CA ILE A 34 -15.52 -5.21 6.45
C ILE A 34 -14.84 -4.42 5.33
N PRO A 35 -14.62 -3.08 5.47
CA PRO A 35 -13.86 -2.33 4.47
C PRO A 35 -12.54 -3.04 4.25
N ASP A 36 -12.34 -3.49 3.02
CA ASP A 36 -11.25 -4.36 2.64
C ASP A 36 -9.97 -3.54 2.63
N LEU A 37 -9.26 -3.53 3.76
CA LEU A 37 -7.95 -2.90 3.87
C LEU A 37 -6.91 -3.62 3.00
N ALA A 38 -7.22 -4.83 2.48
CA ALA A 38 -6.39 -5.51 1.50
C ALA A 38 -6.51 -4.88 0.10
N THR A 39 -7.62 -4.21 -0.26
CA THR A 39 -7.73 -3.41 -1.50
C THR A 39 -6.87 -2.14 -1.49
N GLN A 40 -6.38 -1.70 -0.33
CA GLN A 40 -5.47 -0.55 -0.21
C GLN A 40 -4.02 -0.96 0.11
N GLY A 41 -3.75 -2.27 0.08
CA GLY A 41 -2.41 -2.82 0.02
C GLY A 41 -1.63 -2.84 1.34
N ILE A 42 -0.57 -3.65 1.32
CA ILE A 42 0.39 -3.85 2.42
C ILE A 42 0.98 -2.50 2.90
N GLY A 43 1.13 -1.51 2.01
CA GLY A 43 1.60 -0.16 2.34
C GLY A 43 0.72 0.56 3.37
N ASN A 44 -0.60 0.62 3.17
CA ASN A 44 -1.48 1.28 4.13
C ASN A 44 -1.40 0.62 5.52
N ALA A 45 -1.44 -0.71 5.56
CA ALA A 45 -1.36 -1.46 6.81
C ALA A 45 -0.01 -1.25 7.52
N ALA A 46 1.11 -1.28 6.79
CA ALA A 46 2.44 -1.05 7.34
C ALA A 46 2.59 0.36 7.92
N GLY A 47 2.17 1.39 7.18
CA GLY A 47 2.22 2.77 7.63
C GLY A 47 1.38 3.00 8.89
N VAL A 48 0.13 2.54 8.86
CA VAL A 48 -0.79 2.66 10.01
C VAL A 48 -0.27 1.89 11.22
N LEU A 49 0.24 0.68 11.03
CA LEU A 49 0.81 -0.12 12.12
C LEU A 49 2.01 0.60 12.76
N GLY A 50 2.89 1.18 11.95
CA GLY A 50 4.00 2.01 12.42
C GLY A 50 3.53 3.23 13.22
N TYR A 51 2.53 3.94 12.72
CA TYR A 51 1.90 5.05 13.45
C TYR A 51 1.32 4.58 14.80
N CYS A 52 0.61 3.45 14.80
CA CYS A 52 -0.01 2.89 15.99
C CYS A 52 1.01 2.47 17.06
N MET A 53 2.13 1.87 16.65
CA MET A 53 3.23 1.54 17.56
C MET A 53 3.88 2.79 18.14
N LYS A 54 4.18 3.78 17.28
CA LYS A 54 4.81 5.05 17.68
C LYS A 54 3.96 5.80 18.71
N ASN A 55 2.64 5.74 18.57
CA ASN A 55 1.69 6.39 19.47
C ASN A 55 1.22 5.50 20.64
N LYS A 56 1.81 4.31 20.83
CA LYS A 56 1.46 3.32 21.88
C LYS A 56 -0.04 2.96 21.88
N LEU A 57 -0.64 2.84 20.70
CA LEU A 57 -2.07 2.56 20.51
C LEU A 57 -2.39 1.06 20.50
N LEU A 58 -1.40 0.21 20.21
CA LEU A 58 -1.51 -1.26 20.08
C LEU A 58 -1.46 -2.02 21.41
N GLY A 59 -1.48 -1.31 22.55
CA GLY A 59 -1.39 -1.93 23.87
C GLY A 59 -0.20 -2.90 23.99
N SER A 60 -0.44 -4.05 24.62
CA SER A 60 0.52 -5.14 24.83
C SER A 60 0.62 -6.08 23.63
N ALA A 61 0.80 -5.57 22.42
CA ALA A 61 1.04 -6.39 21.23
C ALA A 61 2.56 -6.60 21.02
N PRO A 62 3.18 -7.66 21.60
CA PRO A 62 4.64 -7.87 21.53
C PRO A 62 5.12 -8.08 20.09
N ASP A 63 4.28 -8.68 19.24
CA ASP A 63 4.67 -9.04 17.87
C ASP A 63 4.49 -7.90 16.86
N ALA A 64 3.93 -6.75 17.28
CA ALA A 64 3.63 -5.66 16.36
C ALA A 64 4.88 -5.15 15.63
N GLY A 65 6.02 -5.11 16.33
CA GLY A 65 7.30 -4.74 15.72
C GLY A 65 7.76 -5.72 14.66
N SER A 66 7.77 -7.02 14.98
CA SER A 66 8.18 -8.05 14.03
C SER A 66 7.27 -8.10 12.80
N VAL A 67 5.96 -7.91 12.97
CA VAL A 67 5.00 -7.84 11.86
C VAL A 67 5.26 -6.60 11.01
N LEU A 68 5.50 -5.45 11.63
CA LEU A 68 5.83 -4.20 10.91
C LEU A 68 7.12 -4.35 10.10
N ASP A 69 8.18 -4.91 10.68
CA ASP A 69 9.44 -5.13 9.98
C ASP A 69 9.25 -6.05 8.77
N GLN A 70 8.51 -7.14 8.91
CA GLN A 70 8.24 -8.05 7.79
C GLN A 70 7.40 -7.39 6.70
N LEU A 71 6.43 -6.53 7.06
CA LEU A 71 5.67 -5.78 6.06
C LEU A 71 6.54 -4.76 5.34
N LYS A 72 7.42 -4.05 6.05
CA LYS A 72 8.34 -3.07 5.43
C LYS A 72 9.39 -3.72 4.53
N GLN A 73 9.72 -4.98 4.76
CA GLN A 73 10.58 -5.77 3.87
C GLN A 73 9.88 -6.15 2.56
N LYS A 74 8.57 -5.93 2.43
CA LYS A 74 7.82 -6.17 1.19
C LYS A 74 7.95 -4.95 0.27
N PRO A 75 8.42 -5.12 -0.98
CA PRO A 75 8.53 -4.02 -1.94
C PRO A 75 7.17 -3.41 -2.29
N GLU A 76 6.07 -4.15 -2.14
CA GLU A 76 4.71 -3.63 -2.33
C GLU A 76 4.31 -2.62 -1.26
N ALA A 77 4.90 -2.67 -0.06
CA ALA A 77 4.65 -1.69 1.00
C ALA A 77 5.34 -0.36 0.69
N GLU A 78 6.62 -0.41 0.32
CA GLU A 78 7.44 0.77 0.05
C GLU A 78 6.99 1.52 -1.21
N SER A 79 6.50 0.80 -2.21
CA SER A 79 6.04 1.36 -3.48
C SER A 79 4.62 1.96 -3.41
N SER A 80 3.91 1.74 -2.30
CA SER A 80 2.52 2.19 -2.14
C SER A 80 2.47 3.65 -1.63
N PRO A 81 1.71 4.54 -2.30
CA PRO A 81 1.49 5.90 -1.81
C PRO A 81 0.72 5.91 -0.47
N ASP A 82 0.00 4.84 -0.16
CA ASP A 82 -0.81 4.71 1.06
C ASP A 82 0.03 4.41 2.31
N LEU A 83 1.32 4.05 2.13
CA LEU A 83 2.29 3.93 3.23
C LEU A 83 2.45 5.27 3.95
N ALA A 84 2.75 6.34 3.21
CA ALA A 84 2.95 7.67 3.79
C ALA A 84 1.67 8.21 4.45
N ALA A 85 0.50 7.94 3.87
CA ALA A 85 -0.78 8.27 4.48
C ALA A 85 -0.99 7.49 5.80
N GLY A 86 -0.67 6.20 5.81
CA GLY A 86 -0.74 5.38 7.02
C GLY A 86 0.21 5.85 8.12
N GLU A 87 1.44 6.23 7.77
CA GLU A 87 2.43 6.80 8.69
C GLU A 87 1.98 8.14 9.29
N ALA A 88 1.16 8.90 8.56
CA ALA A 88 0.49 10.10 9.03
C ALA A 88 -0.74 9.83 9.91
N GLY A 89 -1.08 8.55 10.15
CA GLY A 89 -2.25 8.15 10.93
C GLY A 89 -3.56 8.14 10.14
N ASN A 90 -3.48 8.14 8.80
CA ASN A 90 -4.63 8.07 7.90
C ASN A 90 -4.78 6.66 7.32
N ILE A 91 -5.87 6.00 7.64
CA ILE A 91 -6.28 4.74 7.03
C ILE A 91 -7.01 5.06 5.73
N GLN A 92 -6.55 4.52 4.61
CA GLN A 92 -7.22 4.68 3.33
C GLN A 92 -8.26 3.57 3.20
N LEU A 93 -9.50 3.96 2.86
CA LEU A 93 -10.60 3.04 2.62
C LEU A 93 -10.77 2.92 1.10
N GLY A 94 -10.91 1.69 0.59
CA GLY A 94 -10.96 1.39 -0.85
C GLY A 94 -12.07 2.08 -1.66
N ASN A 95 -12.95 2.86 -1.03
CA ASN A 95 -13.95 3.70 -1.68
C ASN A 95 -13.49 5.16 -1.90
N GLY A 96 -12.20 5.46 -1.71
CA GLY A 96 -11.67 6.83 -1.74
C GLY A 96 -11.89 7.61 -0.44
N GLY A 97 -12.40 6.95 0.60
CA GLY A 97 -12.49 7.50 1.94
C GLY A 97 -11.14 7.45 2.65
N SER A 98 -10.91 8.37 3.59
CA SER A 98 -9.79 8.28 4.52
C SER A 98 -10.30 8.44 5.95
N PHE A 99 -9.74 7.66 6.88
CA PHE A 99 -10.05 7.72 8.30
C PHE A 99 -8.80 8.12 9.08
N SER A 100 -8.81 9.31 9.66
CA SER A 100 -7.74 9.78 10.53
C SER A 100 -7.89 9.18 11.92
N ILE A 101 -6.98 8.28 12.28
CA ILE A 101 -6.87 7.71 13.63
C ILE A 101 -6.71 8.85 14.64
N ASP A 102 -5.92 9.87 14.33
CA ASP A 102 -5.68 11.04 15.20
C ASP A 102 -6.95 11.71 15.73
N LYS A 103 -7.97 11.83 14.88
CA LYS A 103 -9.23 12.49 15.20
C LYS A 103 -10.22 11.57 15.93
N ALA A 104 -9.92 10.27 16.03
CA ALA A 104 -10.77 9.30 16.67
C ALA A 104 -10.58 9.27 18.21
N PRO A 105 -11.61 8.89 18.98
CA PRO A 105 -11.47 8.64 20.41
C PRO A 105 -10.53 7.45 20.68
N LYS A 106 -9.83 7.46 21.83
CA LYS A 106 -8.79 6.48 22.17
C LYS A 106 -9.22 5.02 22.02
N GLN A 107 -10.46 4.71 22.39
CA GLN A 107 -11.05 3.37 22.25
C GLN A 107 -11.07 2.90 20.78
N LEU A 108 -11.45 3.79 19.86
CA LEU A 108 -11.47 3.48 18.42
C LEU A 108 -10.06 3.44 17.83
N LYS A 109 -9.15 4.29 18.30
CA LYS A 109 -7.73 4.26 17.91
C LYS A 109 -7.14 2.88 18.14
N SER A 110 -7.24 2.37 19.38
CA SER A 110 -6.72 1.04 19.71
C SER A 110 -7.40 -0.06 18.90
N LYS A 111 -8.73 -0.03 18.76
CA LYS A 111 -9.46 -1.04 17.97
C LYS A 111 -9.07 -1.05 16.49
N ALA A 112 -8.84 0.12 15.89
CA ALA A 112 -8.39 0.22 14.50
C ALA A 112 -6.98 -0.35 14.35
N CYS A 113 -6.06 0.03 15.26
CA CYS A 113 -4.71 -0.49 15.28
C CYS A 113 -4.65 -2.02 15.46
N ASP A 114 -5.47 -2.57 16.36
CA ASP A 114 -5.59 -4.03 16.59
C ASP A 114 -6.05 -4.76 15.31
N MET A 115 -7.02 -4.16 14.61
CA MET A 115 -7.55 -4.71 13.36
C MET A 115 -6.49 -4.73 12.27
N VAL A 116 -5.74 -3.63 12.13
CA VAL A 116 -4.62 -3.52 11.19
C VAL A 116 -3.55 -4.55 11.53
N LEU A 117 -3.13 -4.69 12.79
CA LEU A 117 -2.17 -5.71 13.20
C LEU A 117 -2.63 -7.12 12.84
N LYS A 118 -3.91 -7.43 13.07
CA LYS A 118 -4.47 -8.75 12.77
C LYS A 118 -4.52 -9.03 11.28
N GLN A 119 -4.81 -8.02 10.47
CA GLN A 119 -4.76 -8.12 9.01
C GLN A 119 -3.33 -8.22 8.50
N SER A 120 -2.40 -7.41 9.00
CA SER A 120 -0.97 -7.50 8.71
C SER A 120 -0.44 -8.91 8.95
N LYS A 121 -0.81 -9.54 10.07
CA LYS A 121 -0.49 -10.93 10.38
C LYS A 121 -1.09 -11.94 9.40
N SER A 122 -2.21 -11.61 8.75
CA SER A 122 -2.85 -12.47 7.73
C SER A 122 -2.26 -12.30 6.33
N LEU A 123 -1.48 -11.24 6.10
CA LEU A 123 -0.80 -10.94 4.83
C LEU A 123 0.66 -11.46 4.79
N LEU A 124 1.17 -11.88 5.95
CA LEU A 124 2.45 -12.57 6.13
C LEU A 124 2.26 -14.08 5.99
#